data_AF-A0A7X0D0E2-F1
#
_entry.id   AF-A0A7X0D0E2-F1
#
_cell.length_a   1.000
_cell.length_b   1.000
_cell.length_c   1.000
_cell.angle_alpha   90.00
_cell.angle_beta   90.00
_cell.angle_gamma   90.00
#
_symmetry.space_group_name_H-M   'P 1'
#
loop_
_entity.id
_entity.type
_entity.pdbx_description
1 polymer ?
#
loop_
_entity_poly.entity_id
_entity_poly.type
_entity_poly.pdbx_seq_one_letter_code
_entity_poly.pdbx_strand_id
1 'polypeptide(L)'
;MREDILKFIDAHEAAKIELSDEVQVDISFIQMVEAARVYAGTAGKVITLAQPASGALLETLRRSGFLEGMSDDDAKFWLHQGKIQ
;
A
#
# COMPACT_ATOMS: atom_id res chain seq x y z
N MET A 1 -4.54 -14.27 7.76
CA MET A 1 -4.34 -12.93 7.15
C MET A 1 -3.10 -12.89 6.26
N ARG A 2 -1.85 -12.95 6.78
CA ARG A 2 -0.64 -12.91 5.93
C ARG A 2 -0.61 -14.03 4.88
N GLU A 3 -0.86 -15.27 5.28
CA GLU A 3 -0.86 -16.42 4.36
C GLU A 3 -1.92 -16.29 3.27
N ASP A 4 -3.09 -15.75 3.60
CA ASP A 4 -4.17 -15.52 2.64
C ASP A 4 -3.78 -14.45 1.61
N ILE A 5 -3.12 -13.37 2.05
CA ILE A 5 -2.59 -12.32 1.17
C ILE A 5 -1.54 -12.91 0.22
N LEU A 6 -0.60 -13.73 0.73
CA LEU A 6 0.43 -14.36 -0.11
C LEU A 6 -0.18 -15.29 -1.15
N LYS A 7 -1.13 -16.15 -0.76
CA LYS A 7 -1.84 -17.03 -1.71
C LYS A 7 -2.59 -16.23 -2.76
N PHE A 8 -3.22 -15.12 -2.36
CA PHE A 8 -3.91 -14.24 -3.29
C PHE A 8 -2.95 -13.61 -4.29
N ILE A 9 -1.81 -13.07 -3.84
CA ILE A 9 -0.78 -12.51 -4.72
C ILE A 9 -0.18 -13.60 -5.62
N ASP A 10 0.03 -14.81 -5.11
CA ASP A 10 0.58 -15.91 -5.91
C ASP A 10 -0.35 -16.31 -7.07
N ALA A 11 -1.65 -16.30 -6.82
CA ALA A 11 -2.66 -16.67 -7.81
C ALA A 11 -2.99 -15.59 -8.87
N HIS A 12 -2.50 -14.35 -8.72
CA HIS A 12 -2.88 -13.23 -9.59
C HIS A 12 -1.68 -12.39 -10.04
N GLU A 13 -1.73 -11.89 -11.28
CA GLU A 13 -0.73 -10.95 -11.82
C GLU A 13 -0.82 -9.56 -11.19
N ALA A 14 -2.02 -9.18 -10.74
CA ALA A 14 -2.28 -7.91 -10.10
C ALA A 14 -3.30 -8.05 -8.95
N ALA A 15 -3.10 -7.25 -7.90
CA ALA A 15 -4.01 -7.13 -6.77
C ALA A 15 -4.36 -5.67 -6.51
N LYS A 16 -5.59 -5.42 -6.05
CA LYS A 16 -6.07 -4.09 -5.67
C LYS A 16 -6.57 -4.13 -4.23
N ILE A 17 -6.04 -3.25 -3.40
CA ILE A 17 -6.45 -3.09 -2.00
C ILE A 17 -7.54 -2.02 -1.93
N GLU A 18 -8.69 -2.39 -1.39
CA GLU A 18 -9.79 -1.48 -1.13
C GLU A 18 -10.05 -1.45 0.38
N LEU A 19 -10.21 -0.25 0.91
CA LEU A 19 -10.42 -0.02 2.34
C LEU A 19 -11.79 0.60 2.53
N SER A 20 -12.54 0.13 3.52
CA SER A 20 -13.76 0.80 3.95
C SER A 20 -13.42 2.10 4.66
N ASP A 21 -14.33 3.07 4.62
CA ASP A 21 -14.14 4.37 5.28
C ASP A 21 -13.96 4.28 6.81
N GLU A 22 -14.42 3.18 7.42
CA GLU A 22 -14.39 2.95 8.87
C GLU A 22 -13.15 2.16 9.33
N VAL A 23 -12.22 1.84 8.43
CA VAL A 23 -11.05 1.02 8.76
C VAL A 23 -10.17 1.73 9.79
N GLN A 24 -9.77 1.00 10.83
CA GLN A 24 -8.72 1.44 11.74
C GLN A 24 -7.37 1.01 11.17
N VAL A 25 -6.48 1.98 10.97
CA VAL A 25 -5.15 1.75 10.41
C VAL A 25 -4.09 2.12 11.42
N ASP A 26 -3.24 1.16 11.75
CA ASP A 26 -2.02 1.37 12.52
C ASP A 26 -0.77 1.15 11.66
N ILE A 27 0.40 1.40 12.24
CA ILE A 27 1.68 1.31 11.53
C ILE A 27 1.99 -0.10 11.01
N SER A 28 1.52 -1.15 11.68
CA SER A 28 1.75 -2.53 11.26
C SER A 28 0.99 -2.87 9.99
N PHE A 29 -0.18 -2.26 9.77
CA PHE A 29 -0.91 -2.37 8.51
C PHE A 29 -0.09 -1.79 7.36
N ILE A 30 0.48 -0.59 7.52
CA ILE A 30 1.32 0.06 6.51
C ILE A 30 2.51 -0.84 6.17
N GLN A 31 3.22 -1.34 7.20
CA GLN A 31 4.37 -2.23 7.02
C GLN A 31 4.01 -3.52 6.28
N MET A 32 2.83 -4.09 6.56
CA MET A 32 2.36 -5.30 5.87
C MET A 32 2.05 -5.03 4.39
N VAL A 33 1.42 -3.90 4.07
CA VAL A 33 1.15 -3.50 2.68
C VAL A 33 2.46 -3.27 1.93
N GLU A 34 3.43 -2.59 2.54
CA GLU A 34 4.77 -2.40 1.96
C GLU A 34 5.48 -3.73 1.69
N ALA A 35 5.48 -4.63 2.67
CA ALA A 35 6.07 -5.96 2.51
C ALA A 35 5.39 -6.75 1.38
N ALA A 36 4.06 -6.65 1.25
CA ALA A 36 3.31 -7.27 0.17
C ALA A 36 3.65 -6.66 -1.20
N ARG A 37 3.78 -5.34 -1.30
CA ARG A 37 4.19 -4.64 -2.53
C ARG A 37 5.58 -5.07 -2.98
N VAL A 38 6.54 -5.09 -2.06
CA VAL A 38 7.91 -5.54 -2.35
C VAL A 38 7.89 -6.99 -2.81
N TYR A 39 7.21 -7.88 -2.09
CA TYR A 39 7.08 -9.29 -2.45
C TYR A 39 6.49 -9.47 -3.86
N ALA A 40 5.36 -8.81 -4.15
CA ALA A 40 4.74 -8.86 -5.48
C ALA A 40 5.69 -8.35 -6.57
N GLY A 41 6.38 -7.22 -6.32
CA GLY A 41 7.34 -6.63 -7.25
C GLY A 41 8.51 -7.57 -7.58
N THR A 42 9.01 -8.34 -6.61
CA THR A 42 10.06 -9.35 -6.87
C THR A 42 9.60 -10.48 -7.79
N ALA A 43 8.30 -10.70 -7.90
CA ALA A 43 7.68 -11.68 -8.79
C ALA A 43 7.13 -11.05 -10.09
N GLY A 44 7.41 -9.77 -10.35
CA GLY A 44 6.88 -9.04 -11.51
C GLY A 44 5.39 -8.69 -11.42
N LYS A 45 4.78 -8.83 -10.24
CA LYS A 45 3.36 -8.61 -9.97
C LYS A 45 3.12 -7.23 -9.38
N VAL A 46 1.90 -6.73 -9.53
CA VAL A 46 1.54 -5.36 -9.13
C VAL A 46 0.47 -5.34 -8.04
N ILE A 47 0.71 -4.59 -6.98
CA ILE A 47 -0.33 -4.25 -5.99
C ILE A 47 -0.64 -2.76 -6.13
N THR A 48 -1.92 -2.42 -6.16
CA THR A 48 -2.43 -1.04 -6.23
C THR A 48 -3.37 -0.74 -5.06
N LEU A 49 -3.46 0.52 -4.66
CA LEU A 49 -4.49 1.00 -3.75
C LEU A 49 -5.68 1.50 -4.59
N ALA A 50 -6.91 1.16 -4.21
CA ALA A 50 -8.09 1.49 -4.99
C ALA A 50 -8.38 3.00 -5.01
N GLN A 51 -8.07 3.68 -3.91
CA GLN A 51 -8.24 5.12 -3.69
C GLN A 51 -6.97 5.64 -3.03
N PRO A 52 -6.57 6.91 -3.27
CA PRO A 52 -5.43 7.47 -2.54
C PRO A 52 -5.69 7.41 -1.04
N ALA A 53 -4.63 7.25 -0.26
CA ALA A 53 -4.67 7.28 1.18
C ALA A 53 -5.39 8.53 1.67
N SER A 54 -6.44 8.30 2.46
CA SER A 54 -7.30 9.32 3.03
C SER A 54 -7.62 8.96 4.48
N GLY A 55 -8.23 9.89 5.21
CA GLY A 55 -8.72 9.66 6.57
C GLY A 55 -7.67 9.03 7.49
N ALA A 56 -8.05 7.93 8.16
CA ALA A 56 -7.20 7.23 9.11
C ALA A 56 -5.89 6.70 8.49
N LEU A 57 -5.90 6.24 7.23
CA LEU A 57 -4.70 5.76 6.57
C LEU A 57 -3.69 6.89 6.34
N LEU A 58 -4.16 8.04 5.84
CA LEU A 58 -3.30 9.21 5.60
C LEU A 58 -2.72 9.76 6.91
N GLU A 59 -3.54 9.83 7.96
CA GLU A 59 -3.10 10.29 9.28
C GLU A 59 -2.05 9.35 9.89
N THR A 60 -2.20 8.04 9.74
CA THR A 60 -1.21 7.07 10.22
C THR A 60 0.09 7.13 9.41
N LEU A 61 0.02 7.29 8.08
CA LEU A 61 1.21 7.53 7.23
C LEU A 61 1.97 8.79 7.69
N ARG A 62 1.24 9.87 8.00
CA ARG A 62 1.83 11.11 8.49
C ARG A 62 2.48 10.94 9.87
N ARG A 63 1.76 10.36 10.83
CA ARG A 63 2.22 10.20 12.22
C ARG A 63 3.37 9.21 12.37
N SER A 64 3.54 8.29 11.43
CA SER A 64 4.67 7.35 11.42
C SER A 64 5.95 7.93 10.79
N GLY A 65 5.92 9.17 10.30
CA GLY A 65 7.03 9.77 9.55
C GLY A 65 7.21 9.17 8.15
N PHE A 66 6.29 8.30 7.70
CA PHE A 66 6.40 7.59 6.43
C PHE A 66 6.39 8.55 5.24
N LEU A 67 5.67 9.68 5.35
CA LEU A 67 5.62 10.71 4.31
C LEU A 67 6.94 11.47 4.13
N GLU A 68 7.79 11.56 5.15
CA GLU A 68 9.01 12.40 5.13
C GLU A 68 10.18 11.74 4.39
N GLY A 69 10.15 10.41 4.21
CA GLY A 69 11.15 9.62 3.49
C GLY A 69 10.60 8.86 2.29
N MET A 70 9.41 9.24 1.82
CA MET A 70 8.68 8.53 0.78
C MET A 70 9.41 8.61 -0.57
N SER A 71 9.62 7.47 -1.21
CA SER A 71 10.11 7.45 -2.60
C SER A 71 9.00 7.92 -3.58
N ASP A 72 9.36 8.26 -4.81
CA ASP A 72 8.36 8.62 -5.84
C ASP A 72 7.37 7.47 -6.10
N ASP A 73 7.82 6.21 -6.01
CA ASP A 73 6.95 5.05 -6.21
C ASP A 73 6.03 4.80 -5.00
N ASP A 74 6.46 5.16 -3.80
CA ASP A 74 5.61 5.15 -2.61
C ASP A 74 4.57 6.26 -2.67
N ALA A 75 4.95 7.47 -3.13
CA ALA A 75 4.01 8.56 -3.34
C ALA A 75 2.97 8.22 -4.43
N LYS A 76 3.39 7.56 -5.52
CA LYS A 76 2.47 7.07 -6.56
C LYS A 76 1.51 6.03 -6.02
N PHE A 77 1.97 5.12 -5.17
CA PHE A 77 1.10 4.08 -4.62
C PHE A 77 0.16 4.62 -3.55
N TRP A 78 0.69 5.33 -2.55
CA TRP A 78 -0.09 5.74 -1.38
C TRP A 78 -0.94 6.97 -1.65
N LEU A 79 -0.40 7.96 -2.35
CA LEU A 79 -1.08 9.25 -2.54
C LEU A 79 -1.69 9.38 -3.95
N HIS A 80 -1.47 8.39 -4.82
CA HIS A 80 -1.74 8.47 -6.26
C HIS A 80 -1.08 9.71 -6.89
N GLN A 81 0.04 10.13 -6.31
CA GLN A 81 0.82 11.26 -6.77
C GLN A 81 2.07 10.75 -7.47
N GLY A 82 2.20 11.07 -8.75
CA GLY A 82 3.46 10.96 -9.45
C GLY A 82 3.76 12.30 -10.08
N LYS A 83 5.02 12.73 -10.09
CA LYS A 83 5.43 13.75 -11.05
C LYS A 83 5.08 13.23 -12.44
N ILE A 84 4.19 13.95 -13.13
CA ILE A 84 4.19 13.97 -14.58
C ILE A 84 5.52 14.63 -14.92
N GLN A 85 6.53 13.86 -15.27
CA GLN A 85 7.77 14.40 -15.80
C GLN A 85 8.07 13.77 -17.15
#